data_AF-A0ABD0BDY3-F1
#
_entry.id   AF-A0ABD0BDY3-F1
#
_cell.length_a   1.000
_cell.length_b   1.000
_cell.length_c   1.000
_cell.angle_alpha   90.00
_cell.angle_beta   90.00
_cell.angle_gamma   90.00
#
_symmetry.space_group_name_H-M   'P 1'
#
loop_
_entity.id
_entity.type
_entity.pdbx_description
1 polymer ?
#
loop_
_entity_poly.entity_id
_entity_poly.type
_entity_poly.pdbx_seq_one_letter_code
_entity_poly.pdbx_strand_id
1 'polypeptide(L)'
;MPHTLVYDGIRWHVRAYCEKKGEYLDFVMSRFRGTPELLNASEHGRKQDREWNTQVTAVVVPNPELSTTQQDIIASDYAMVEGKLLITQRIPLLHYALERLQVSYDGEHRDQPLQHPLVLTNRTELITAGCRFKLKSIDVSS
;
A
#
# COMPACT_ATOMS: atom_id res chain seq x y z
N MET A 1 2.93 21.42 -1.32
CA MET A 1 3.45 21.63 0.04
C MET A 1 4.00 20.31 0.60
N PRO A 2 5.32 20.09 0.50
CA PRO A 2 5.96 18.87 0.99
C PRO A 2 5.99 18.82 2.52
N HIS A 3 5.83 17.63 3.11
CA HIS A 3 5.88 17.49 4.56
C HIS A 3 6.62 16.26 5.07
N THR A 4 6.73 15.18 4.29
CA THR A 4 7.47 13.98 4.73
C THR A 4 8.25 13.35 3.58
N LEU A 5 9.47 12.88 3.88
CA LEU A 5 10.25 12.01 3.00
C LEU A 5 9.96 10.54 3.34
N VAL A 6 9.68 9.73 2.33
CA VAL A 6 9.28 8.32 2.43
C VAL A 6 10.22 7.47 1.59
N TYR A 7 10.68 6.33 2.13
CA TYR A 7 11.39 5.32 1.35
C TYR A 7 10.52 4.06 1.25
N ASP A 8 10.21 3.61 0.04
CA ASP A 8 9.34 2.45 -0.21
C ASP A 8 10.10 1.11 -0.30
N GLY A 9 11.44 1.14 -0.14
CA GLY A 9 12.32 0.00 -0.35
C GLY A 9 13.04 -0.01 -1.71
N ILE A 10 12.67 0.89 -2.62
CA ILE A 10 13.26 1.01 -3.97
C ILE A 10 13.59 2.47 -4.28
N ARG A 11 12.68 3.40 -3.98
CA ARG A 11 12.74 4.82 -4.35
C ARG A 11 12.37 5.71 -3.17
N TRP A 12 12.94 6.90 -3.17
CA TRP A 12 12.55 7.99 -2.29
C TRP A 12 11.36 8.74 -2.88
N HIS A 13 10.37 9.03 -2.03
CA HIS A 13 9.18 9.81 -2.34
C HIS A 13 9.04 10.97 -1.36
N VAL A 14 8.40 12.05 -1.81
CA VAL A 14 8.02 13.18 -0.98
C VAL A 14 6.50 13.21 -0.91
N ARG A 15 5.96 13.02 0.30
CA ARG A 15 4.54 13.22 0.62
C ARG A 15 4.28 14.72 0.68
N ALA A 16 3.35 15.20 -0.15
CA ALA A 16 3.05 16.63 -0.27
C ALA A 16 1.57 16.88 -0.61
N TYR A 17 1.04 18.00 -0.14
CA TYR A 17 -0.23 18.53 -0.65
C TYR A 17 -0.04 19.09 -2.06
N CYS A 18 -0.89 18.67 -3.01
CA CYS A 18 -0.90 19.15 -4.38
C CYS A 18 -2.04 20.14 -4.58
N GLU A 19 -1.74 21.44 -4.64
CA GLU A 19 -2.76 22.50 -4.79
C GLU A 19 -3.60 22.33 -6.06
N LYS A 20 -2.97 21.89 -7.16
CA LYS A 20 -3.67 21.63 -8.43
C LYS A 20 -4.75 20.55 -8.30
N LYS A 21 -4.54 19.55 -7.45
CA LYS A 21 -5.46 18.42 -7.29
C LYS A 21 -6.27 18.47 -5.99
N GLY A 22 -5.94 19.36 -5.06
CA GLY A 22 -6.60 19.48 -3.76
C GLY A 22 -6.39 18.26 -2.84
N GLU A 23 -5.33 17.48 -3.03
CA GLU A 23 -5.09 16.21 -2.31
C GLU A 23 -3.63 16.01 -1.91
N TYR A 24 -3.38 15.16 -0.91
CA TYR A 24 -2.04 14.73 -0.51
C TYR A 24 -1.57 13.54 -1.36
N LEU A 25 -0.39 13.67 -1.94
CA LEU A 25 0.19 12.70 -2.88
C LEU A 25 1.66 12.42 -2.57
N ASP A 26 2.13 11.28 -3.08
CA ASP A 26 3.53 10.88 -3.04
C ASP A 26 4.20 11.15 -4.38
N PHE A 27 5.26 11.96 -4.36
CA PHE A 27 6.02 12.36 -5.54
C PHE A 27 7.40 11.73 -5.51
N VAL A 28 7.80 11.04 -6.59
CA VAL A 28 9.15 10.47 -6.70
C VAL A 28 10.20 11.59 -6.60
N MET A 29 11.12 11.47 -5.65
CA MET A 29 12.10 12.50 -5.31
C MET A 29 13.02 12.86 -6.49
N SER A 30 13.32 11.91 -7.37
CA SER A 30 14.18 12.14 -8.55
C SER A 30 13.59 13.09 -9.59
N ARG A 31 12.29 13.40 -9.52
CA ARG A 31 11.63 14.36 -10.41
C ARG A 31 11.80 15.81 -9.97
N PHE A 32 12.23 16.05 -8.73
CA PHE A 32 12.51 17.40 -8.26
C PHE A 32 13.85 17.87 -8.85
N ARG A 33 13.83 19.07 -9.44
CA ARG A 33 14.97 19.72 -10.09
C ARG A 33 15.11 21.14 -9.57
N GLY A 34 16.33 21.67 -9.57
CA GLY A 34 16.60 23.02 -9.11
C GLY A 34 16.61 23.16 -7.59
N THR A 35 16.74 24.41 -7.13
CA THR A 35 16.75 24.77 -5.71
C THR A 35 15.33 25.09 -5.26
N PRO A 36 14.83 24.49 -4.18
CA PRO A 36 13.50 24.82 -3.66
C PRO A 36 13.47 26.27 -3.16
N GLU A 37 12.40 26.98 -3.51
CA GLU A 37 12.10 28.29 -2.94
C GLU A 37 11.44 28.11 -1.57
N LEU A 38 11.95 28.83 -0.57
CA LEU A 38 11.35 28.85 0.75
C LEU A 38 10.18 29.83 0.76
N LEU A 39 8.97 29.29 0.71
CA LEU A 39 7.74 30.06 0.86
C LEU A 39 7.27 30.10 2.32
N ASN A 40 6.28 30.94 2.61
CA ASN A 40 5.63 31.01 3.92
C ASN A 40 5.02 29.66 4.32
N ALA A 41 4.79 29.48 5.63
CA ALA A 41 4.16 28.29 6.16
C ALA A 41 2.80 28.05 5.50
N SER A 42 2.58 26.82 5.01
CA SER A 42 1.29 26.41 4.45
C SER A 42 0.38 25.83 5.53
N GLU A 43 -0.93 26.06 5.37
CA GLU A 43 -1.97 25.43 6.17
C GLU A 43 -2.10 23.91 5.89
N HIS A 44 -1.56 23.43 4.77
CA HIS A 44 -1.63 22.02 4.33
C HIS A 44 -0.39 21.21 4.73
N GLY A 45 -0.06 21.24 6.02
CA GLY A 45 1.04 20.49 6.59
C GLY A 45 0.70 19.05 6.95
N ARG A 46 1.67 18.35 7.56
CA ARG A 46 1.52 16.96 8.01
C ARG A 46 0.29 16.73 8.88
N LYS A 47 -0.10 17.69 9.71
CA LYS A 47 -1.23 17.56 10.65
C LYS A 47 -2.59 17.50 9.93
N GLN A 48 -2.67 18.07 8.72
CA GLN A 48 -3.89 18.17 7.93
C GLN A 48 -4.04 17.00 6.95
N ASP A 49 -3.00 16.18 6.79
CA ASP A 49 -3.03 14.97 5.98
C ASP A 49 -3.68 13.82 6.75
N ARG A 50 -5.02 13.70 6.63
CA ARG A 50 -5.79 12.69 7.38
C ARG A 50 -5.31 11.28 7.07
N GLU A 51 -5.11 10.95 5.79
CA GLU A 51 -4.63 9.62 5.37
C GLU A 51 -3.27 9.30 5.97
N TRP A 52 -2.34 10.27 5.97
CA TRP A 52 -1.04 10.08 6.59
C TRP A 52 -1.15 9.82 8.09
N ASN A 53 -2.07 10.47 8.79
CA ASN A 53 -2.22 10.30 10.24
C ASN A 53 -3.11 9.11 10.64
N THR A 54 -3.64 8.37 9.68
CA THR A 54 -4.41 7.14 9.93
C THR A 54 -3.56 5.91 9.65
N GLN A 55 -3.51 4.99 10.61
CA GLN A 55 -2.95 3.66 10.42
C GLN A 55 -4.04 2.63 10.15
N VAL A 56 -3.70 1.64 9.35
CA VAL A 56 -4.54 0.50 8.99
C VAL A 56 -3.70 -0.77 9.05
N THR A 57 -4.36 -1.92 9.24
CA THR A 57 -3.70 -3.23 9.25
C THR A 57 -4.25 -4.09 8.12
N ALA A 58 -3.38 -4.44 7.17
CA ALA A 58 -3.70 -5.46 6.18
C ALA A 58 -3.52 -6.86 6.76
N VAL A 59 -4.48 -7.73 6.48
CA VAL A 59 -4.44 -9.15 6.86
C VAL A 59 -4.09 -9.94 5.60
N VAL A 60 -2.88 -10.48 5.59
CA VAL A 60 -2.34 -11.27 4.48
C VAL A 60 -2.27 -12.74 4.90
N VAL A 61 -2.67 -13.63 4.01
CA VAL A 61 -2.66 -15.10 4.24
C VAL A 61 -1.93 -15.79 3.09
N PRO A 62 -1.47 -17.05 3.28
CA PRO A 62 -1.06 -17.88 2.16
C PRO A 62 -2.20 -18.03 1.16
N ASN A 63 -1.89 -18.14 -0.13
CA ASN A 63 -2.91 -18.28 -1.15
C ASN A 63 -3.76 -19.54 -0.93
N PRO A 64 -5.09 -19.42 -0.76
CA PRO A 64 -5.96 -20.55 -0.47
C PRO A 64 -6.05 -21.58 -1.62
N GLU A 65 -5.66 -21.21 -2.84
CA GLU A 65 -5.65 -22.10 -4.01
C GLU A 65 -4.41 -23.02 -4.05
N LEU A 66 -3.45 -22.82 -3.14
CA LEU A 66 -2.30 -23.70 -2.99
C LEU A 66 -2.63 -24.91 -2.10
N SER A 67 -1.87 -25.99 -2.24
CA SER A 67 -1.99 -27.15 -1.34
C SER A 67 -1.66 -26.76 0.10
N THR A 68 -2.22 -27.49 1.08
CA THR A 68 -1.95 -27.25 2.51
C THR A 68 -0.45 -27.23 2.81
N THR A 69 0.32 -28.17 2.25
CA THR A 69 1.78 -28.20 2.39
C THR A 69 2.46 -26.91 1.90
N GLN A 70 2.01 -26.37 0.76
CA GLN A 70 2.56 -25.11 0.24
C GLN A 70 2.16 -23.92 1.13
N GLN A 71 0.91 -23.88 1.61
CA GLN A 71 0.44 -22.85 2.52
C GLN A 71 1.25 -22.86 3.83
N ASP A 72 1.55 -24.05 4.39
CA ASP A 72 2.36 -24.19 5.61
C ASP A 72 3.80 -23.70 5.40
N ILE A 73 4.42 -24.02 4.25
CA ILE A 73 5.75 -23.52 3.89
C ILE A 73 5.74 -22.00 3.81
N ILE A 74 4.77 -21.41 3.10
CA ILE A 74 4.64 -19.95 2.98
C ILE A 74 4.41 -19.31 4.36
N ALA A 75 3.54 -19.87 5.18
CA ALA A 75 3.29 -19.36 6.52
C ALA A 75 4.57 -19.36 7.37
N SER A 76 5.39 -20.41 7.26
CA SER A 76 6.70 -20.50 7.91
C SER A 76 7.69 -19.46 7.37
N ASP A 77 7.83 -19.33 6.05
CA ASP A 77 8.78 -18.40 5.40
C ASP A 77 8.50 -16.94 5.76
N TYR A 78 7.22 -16.58 5.92
CA TYR A 78 6.78 -15.24 6.30
C TYR A 78 6.58 -15.06 7.81
N ALA A 79 6.95 -16.05 8.64
CA ALA A 79 6.78 -16.03 10.09
C ALA A 79 5.35 -15.66 10.53
N MET A 80 4.36 -16.22 9.85
CA MET A 80 2.96 -15.96 10.12
C MET A 80 2.52 -16.54 11.46
N VAL A 81 1.61 -15.84 12.13
CA VAL A 81 0.97 -16.31 13.37
C VAL A 81 -0.48 -16.64 13.04
N GLU A 82 -0.92 -17.85 13.38
CA GLU A 82 -2.27 -18.34 13.04
C GLU A 82 -2.60 -18.22 11.53
N GLY A 83 -1.60 -18.47 10.67
CA GLY A 83 -1.74 -18.39 9.22
C GLY A 83 -1.90 -16.96 8.67
N LYS A 84 -1.57 -15.93 9.47
CA LYS A 84 -1.70 -14.53 9.08
C LYS A 84 -0.38 -13.77 9.22
N LEU A 85 -0.09 -12.96 8.20
CA LEU A 85 0.87 -11.87 8.26
C LEU A 85 0.09 -10.56 8.42
N LEU A 86 0.31 -9.86 9.53
CA LEU A 86 -0.31 -8.57 9.80
C LEU A 86 0.64 -7.43 9.43
N ILE A 87 0.19 -6.57 8.51
CA ILE A 87 0.99 -5.44 8.03
C ILE A 87 0.31 -4.14 8.44
N THR A 88 0.82 -3.50 9.49
CA THR A 88 0.32 -2.19 9.95
C THR A 88 1.10 -1.05 9.30
N GLN A 89 0.41 -0.19 8.57
CA GLN A 89 1.00 0.95 7.87
C GLN A 89 0.09 2.18 7.93
N ARG A 90 0.66 3.36 7.64
CA ARG A 90 -0.16 4.55 7.30
C ARG A 90 -0.89 4.27 5.99
N ILE A 91 -2.13 4.74 5.83
CA ILE A 91 -2.95 4.52 4.62
C ILE A 91 -2.14 4.68 3.31
N PRO A 92 -1.40 5.79 3.09
CA PRO A 92 -0.71 5.97 1.82
C PRO A 92 0.49 5.07 1.63
N LEU A 93 1.03 4.48 2.71
CA LEU A 93 2.19 3.60 2.64
C LEU A 93 1.82 2.13 2.43
N LEU A 94 0.54 1.77 2.63
CA LEU A 94 0.12 0.37 2.58
C LEU A 94 0.39 -0.27 1.21
N HIS A 95 0.11 0.46 0.12
CA HIS A 95 0.30 -0.08 -1.22
C HIS A 95 1.76 -0.46 -1.50
N TYR A 96 2.73 0.33 -1.01
CA TYR A 96 4.15 -0.03 -1.14
C TYR A 96 4.49 -1.35 -0.45
N ALA A 97 3.93 -1.58 0.74
CA ALA A 97 4.15 -2.83 1.47
C ALA A 97 3.55 -4.03 0.73
N LEU A 98 2.33 -3.89 0.19
CA LEU A 98 1.66 -4.94 -0.58
C LEU A 98 2.38 -5.24 -1.90
N GLU A 99 2.81 -4.20 -2.64
CA GLU A 99 3.55 -4.33 -3.90
C GLU A 99 4.91 -5.03 -3.67
N ARG A 100 5.65 -4.66 -2.61
CA ARG A 100 6.95 -5.26 -2.29
C ARG A 100 6.84 -6.75 -1.97
N LEU A 101 5.75 -7.16 -1.33
CA LEU A 101 5.46 -8.55 -1.00
C LEU A 101 4.66 -9.28 -2.09
N GLN A 102 4.34 -8.61 -3.19
CA GLN A 102 3.55 -9.15 -4.31
C GLN A 102 2.21 -9.76 -3.85
N VAL A 103 1.56 -9.13 -2.87
CA VAL A 103 0.28 -9.59 -2.33
C VAL A 103 -0.82 -9.38 -3.37
N SER A 104 -1.51 -10.45 -3.75
CA SER A 104 -2.69 -10.34 -4.62
C SER A 104 -3.89 -9.80 -3.85
N TYR A 105 -4.59 -8.84 -4.43
CA TYR A 105 -5.80 -8.22 -3.89
C TYR A 105 -6.88 -7.98 -4.96
N ASP A 106 -6.65 -8.47 -6.18
CA ASP A 106 -7.44 -8.26 -7.40
C ASP A 106 -7.89 -9.59 -8.04
N GLY A 107 -7.69 -10.71 -7.34
CA GLY A 107 -8.18 -12.03 -7.78
C GLY A 107 -7.23 -12.82 -8.68
N GLU A 108 -6.12 -12.24 -9.17
CA GLU A 108 -5.15 -12.93 -10.04
C GLU A 108 -4.57 -14.22 -9.42
N HIS A 109 -4.57 -14.31 -8.08
CA HIS A 109 -4.17 -15.51 -7.35
C HIS A 109 -4.99 -16.76 -7.65
N ARG A 110 -6.21 -16.61 -8.20
CA ARG A 110 -7.06 -17.73 -8.62
C ARG A 110 -6.60 -18.38 -9.92
N ASP A 111 -6.15 -17.56 -10.88
CA ASP A 111 -5.73 -18.05 -12.19
C ASP A 111 -4.26 -18.51 -12.19
N GLN A 112 -3.42 -17.88 -11.35
CA GLN A 112 -1.97 -18.11 -11.33
C GLN A 112 -1.44 -18.31 -9.90
N PRO A 113 -1.89 -19.35 -9.17
CA PRO A 113 -1.66 -19.46 -7.74
C PRO A 113 -0.18 -19.56 -7.36
N LEU A 114 0.65 -20.19 -8.18
CA LEU A 114 2.09 -20.28 -7.97
C LEU A 114 2.83 -18.95 -8.13
N GLN A 115 2.24 -17.97 -8.83
CA GLN A 115 2.82 -16.62 -8.98
C GLN A 115 2.36 -15.66 -7.89
N HIS A 116 1.31 -16.02 -7.15
CA HIS A 116 0.71 -15.19 -6.11
C HIS A 116 0.60 -15.99 -4.80
N PRO A 117 1.70 -16.20 -4.06
CA PRO A 117 1.69 -16.99 -2.83
C PRO A 117 0.99 -16.30 -1.66
N LEU A 118 0.75 -14.98 -1.74
CA LEU A 118 0.15 -14.17 -0.68
C LEU A 118 -1.12 -13.48 -1.15
N VAL A 119 -2.17 -13.50 -0.33
CA VAL A 119 -3.48 -12.93 -0.64
C VAL A 119 -3.95 -12.01 0.49
N LEU A 120 -4.49 -10.84 0.11
CA LEU A 120 -5.11 -9.89 1.02
C LEU A 120 -6.57 -10.30 1.31
N THR A 121 -6.95 -10.43 2.58
CA THR A 121 -8.30 -10.89 2.95
C THR A 121 -9.26 -9.78 3.33
N ASN A 122 -8.76 -8.65 3.85
CA ASN A 122 -9.60 -7.56 4.38
C ASN A 122 -9.65 -6.32 3.47
N ARG A 123 -9.60 -6.51 2.14
CA ARG A 123 -9.57 -5.40 1.17
C ARG A 123 -10.73 -4.41 1.34
N THR A 124 -11.95 -4.90 1.53
CA THR A 124 -13.15 -4.06 1.69
C THR A 124 -13.03 -3.13 2.89
N GLU A 125 -12.56 -3.65 4.03
CA GLU A 125 -12.33 -2.86 5.25
C GLU A 125 -11.29 -1.76 5.02
N LEU A 126 -10.21 -2.09 4.31
CA LEU A 126 -9.16 -1.13 3.96
C LEU A 126 -9.67 -0.02 3.04
N ILE A 127 -10.54 -0.35 2.07
CA ILE A 127 -11.21 0.64 1.22
C ILE A 127 -12.09 1.56 2.07
N THR A 128 -12.89 1.01 2.98
CA THR A 128 -13.72 1.80 3.90
C THR A 128 -12.87 2.72 4.78
N ALA A 129 -11.68 2.29 5.18
CA ALA A 129 -10.73 3.11 5.94
C ALA A 129 -10.07 4.24 5.10
N GLY A 130 -10.11 4.14 3.76
CA GLY A 130 -9.59 5.15 2.83
C GLY A 130 -8.42 4.69 1.95
N CYS A 131 -8.06 3.40 1.97
CA CYS A 131 -7.05 2.87 1.06
C CYS A 131 -7.57 2.81 -0.38
N ARG A 132 -6.70 3.17 -1.33
CA ARG A 132 -6.96 3.05 -2.76
C ARG A 132 -6.15 1.88 -3.34
N PHE A 133 -6.81 1.03 -4.11
CA PHE A 133 -6.21 -0.10 -4.82
C PHE A 133 -6.32 0.14 -6.33
N LYS A 134 -5.24 -0.12 -7.06
CA LYS A 134 -5.28 -0.09 -8.53
C LYS A 134 -5.81 -1.44 -9.01
N LEU A 135 -7.04 -1.47 -9.52
CA LEU A 135 -7.59 -2.65 -10.17
C LEU A 135 -7.28 -2.61 -11.67
N LYS A 136 -7.01 -3.77 -12.27
CA LYS A 136 -7.14 -3.92 -13.73
C LYS A 136 -8.63 -3.90 -14.07
N SER A 137 -8.99 -3.31 -15.20
CA SER A 137 -10.35 -2.93 -15.59
C SER A 137 -11.34 -4.09 -15.87
N ILE A 138 -11.13 -5.28 -15.32
CA ILE A 138 -12.00 -6.45 -15.53
C ILE A 138 -13.06 -6.59 -14.43
N ASP A 139 -12.92 -5.93 -13.28
CA ASP A 139 -13.83 -6.10 -12.12
C ASP A 139 -14.95 -5.04 -12.01
N VAL A 140 -15.51 -4.60 -13.15
CA VAL A 140 -16.82 -3.89 -13.14
C VAL A 140 -17.80 -4.68 -13.98
N SER A 141 -18.00 -5.95 -13.66
CA SER A 141 -19.06 -6.80 -14.22
C SER A 141 -19.16 -8.10 -13.41
N SER A 142 -19.95 -8.11 -12.33
CA SER A 142 -20.77 -9.23 -11.84
C SER A 142 -21.52 -8.81 -10.58
#